data_AF-A0A821QW91-F1
#
_entry.id   AF-A0A821QW91-F1
#
_cell.length_a   1.000
_cell.length_b   1.000
_cell.length_c   1.000
_cell.angle_alpha   90.00
_cell.angle_beta   90.00
_cell.angle_gamma   90.00
#
_symmetry.space_group_name_H-M   'P 1'
#
loop_
_entity.id
_entity.type
_entity.pdbx_description
1 polymer ?
#
loop_
_entity_poly.entity_id
_entity_poly.type
_entity_poly.pdbx_seq_one_letter_code
_entity_poly.pdbx_strand_id
1 'polypeptide(L)'
;ILLNPKEYHEVTLQLSATKCLCKFMLLSLELCETHAKMLFDLLKNSTFESVRVAIMVLMNGFYLKYPLAFAAYSDDVYGCLRDRSDNVRLAALKTISNLILKEMVKPNGQISEIAFCIIDKHTQLATLATSFFSELAKRQHGETLFNILPDTFSNLVGVKLDEQRQLNEEDFKSVIDFLFKYIFDDPRACRDLAYIMSKLTFNEQSLKGLLHHYDNYRDKLFDNDVYQSFLTILDNAKMNLGAKP
;
A
#
# COMPACT_ATOMS: atom_id res chain seq x y z
N ILE A 1 -22.68 -25.70 -2.43
CA ILE A 1 -22.04 -24.93 -1.33
C ILE A 1 -21.51 -23.59 -1.84
N LEU A 2 -20.35 -23.55 -2.51
CA LEU A 2 -19.69 -22.28 -2.86
C LEU A 2 -20.38 -21.44 -3.95
N LEU A 3 -21.17 -22.08 -4.83
CA LEU A 3 -21.97 -21.38 -5.85
C LEU A 3 -23.18 -20.64 -5.26
N ASN A 4 -23.73 -21.15 -4.15
CA ASN A 4 -24.89 -20.58 -3.47
C ASN A 4 -24.58 -20.38 -1.98
N PRO A 5 -23.58 -19.55 -1.61
CA PRO A 5 -23.12 -19.46 -0.22
C PRO A 5 -24.22 -18.96 0.73
N LYS A 6 -25.21 -18.22 0.22
CA LYS A 6 -26.38 -17.75 1.00
C LYS A 6 -27.29 -18.87 1.50
N GLU A 7 -27.24 -20.06 0.90
CA GLU A 7 -28.04 -21.22 1.35
C GLU A 7 -27.38 -21.98 2.50
N TYR A 8 -26.07 -21.79 2.72
CA TYR A 8 -25.28 -22.58 3.68
C TYR A 8 -24.73 -21.69 4.79
N HIS A 9 -25.39 -21.64 5.94
CA HIS A 9 -25.06 -20.70 7.01
C HIS A 9 -23.90 -21.17 7.93
N GLU A 10 -23.38 -22.37 7.70
CA GLU A 10 -22.30 -22.95 8.51
C GLU A 10 -20.92 -22.50 8.04
N VAL A 11 -20.24 -21.72 8.89
CA VAL A 11 -18.88 -21.21 8.60
C VAL A 11 -17.88 -22.33 8.35
N THR A 12 -17.94 -23.41 9.12
CA THR A 12 -17.01 -24.55 9.00
C THR A 12 -17.17 -25.24 7.66
N LEU A 13 -18.42 -25.38 7.17
CA LEU A 13 -18.71 -26.01 5.89
C LEU A 13 -18.18 -25.16 4.73
N GLN A 14 -18.51 -23.86 4.71
CA GLN A 14 -18.02 -22.96 3.66
C GLN A 14 -16.48 -22.88 3.66
N LEU A 15 -15.87 -22.71 4.84
CA LEU A 15 -14.41 -22.65 4.98
C LEU A 15 -13.73 -23.91 4.46
N SER A 16 -14.28 -25.08 4.78
CA SER A 16 -13.73 -26.37 4.35
C SER A 16 -13.87 -26.55 2.84
N ALA A 17 -15.04 -26.19 2.28
CA ALA A 17 -15.27 -26.21 0.84
C ALA A 17 -14.33 -25.25 0.10
N THR A 18 -14.14 -24.01 0.60
CA THR A 18 -13.22 -23.03 0.01
C THR A 18 -11.79 -23.52 0.02
N LYS A 19 -11.29 -24.02 1.17
CA LYS A 19 -9.93 -24.58 1.27
C LYS A 19 -9.75 -25.77 0.32
N CYS A 20 -10.75 -26.63 0.22
CA CYS A 20 -10.74 -27.79 -0.67
C CYS A 20 -10.62 -27.35 -2.13
N LEU A 21 -11.50 -26.46 -2.58
CA LEU A 21 -11.47 -25.91 -3.94
C LEU A 21 -10.12 -25.26 -4.25
N CYS A 22 -9.63 -24.37 -3.37
CA CYS A 22 -8.36 -23.70 -3.59
C CYS A 22 -7.18 -24.69 -3.73
N LYS A 23 -7.16 -25.76 -2.93
CA LYS A 23 -6.14 -26.80 -3.03
C LYS A 23 -6.20 -27.55 -4.36
N PHE A 24 -7.39 -27.84 -4.89
CA PHE A 24 -7.54 -28.44 -6.22
C PHE A 24 -7.15 -27.48 -7.34
N MET A 25 -7.51 -26.20 -7.24
CA MET A 25 -7.08 -25.17 -8.19
C MET A 25 -5.55 -25.09 -8.26
N LEU A 26 -4.84 -25.21 -7.14
CA LEU A 26 -3.37 -25.27 -7.14
C LEU A 26 -2.78 -26.45 -7.92
N LEU A 27 -3.57 -27.46 -8.31
CA LEU A 27 -3.11 -28.61 -9.10
C LEU A 27 -3.38 -28.46 -10.60
N SER A 28 -4.27 -27.54 -11.03
CA SER A 28 -4.68 -27.41 -12.42
C SER A 28 -4.94 -25.95 -12.83
N LEU A 29 -4.30 -25.52 -13.92
CA LEU A 29 -4.52 -24.21 -14.54
C LEU A 29 -5.96 -24.07 -15.03
N GLU A 30 -6.52 -25.11 -15.63
CA GLU A 30 -7.91 -25.13 -16.12
C GLU A 30 -8.91 -24.88 -14.98
N LEU A 31 -8.68 -25.47 -13.80
CA LEU A 31 -9.48 -25.19 -12.62
C LEU A 31 -9.30 -23.76 -12.11
N CYS A 32 -8.09 -23.19 -12.24
CA CYS A 32 -7.87 -21.78 -11.91
C CYS A 32 -8.66 -20.87 -12.83
N GLU A 33 -8.58 -21.05 -14.15
CA GLU A 33 -9.30 -20.25 -15.14
C GLU A 33 -10.82 -20.37 -14.98
N THR A 34 -11.31 -21.58 -14.67
CA THR A 34 -12.74 -21.85 -14.48
C THR A 34 -13.30 -21.21 -13.22
N HIS A 35 -12.54 -21.22 -12.11
CA HIS A 35 -13.07 -20.87 -10.79
C HIS A 35 -12.52 -19.57 -10.20
N ALA A 36 -11.53 -18.92 -10.81
CA ALA A 36 -10.95 -17.67 -10.29
C ALA A 36 -12.02 -16.61 -10.03
N LYS A 37 -12.92 -16.35 -11.00
CA LYS A 37 -13.97 -15.34 -10.84
C LYS A 37 -14.84 -15.61 -9.60
N MET A 38 -15.33 -16.83 -9.44
CA MET A 38 -16.14 -17.24 -8.29
C MET A 38 -15.36 -17.13 -6.97
N LEU A 39 -14.06 -17.45 -6.99
CA LEU A 39 -13.19 -17.29 -5.83
C LEU A 39 -13.05 -15.83 -5.40
N PHE A 40 -12.90 -14.91 -6.36
CA PHE A 40 -12.87 -13.46 -6.08
C PHE A 40 -14.24 -12.91 -5.69
N ASP A 41 -15.34 -13.45 -6.23
CA ASP A 41 -16.69 -13.11 -5.77
C ASP A 41 -16.89 -13.52 -4.29
N LEU A 42 -16.39 -14.70 -3.89
CA LEU A 42 -16.39 -15.13 -2.49
C LEU A 42 -15.49 -14.25 -1.62
N LEU A 43 -14.30 -13.89 -2.12
CA LEU A 43 -13.38 -13.00 -1.42
C LEU A 43 -14.03 -11.64 -1.13
N LYS A 44 -14.78 -11.08 -2.08
CA LYS A 44 -15.48 -9.80 -1.89
C LYS A 44 -16.70 -9.92 -0.98
N ASN A 45 -17.54 -10.94 -1.24
CA ASN A 45 -18.92 -10.95 -0.75
C ASN A 45 -19.18 -11.88 0.44
N SER A 46 -18.27 -12.81 0.77
CA SER A 46 -18.50 -13.74 1.87
C SER A 46 -18.64 -12.97 3.19
N THR A 47 -19.68 -13.28 3.96
CA THR A 47 -19.92 -12.71 5.30
C THR A 47 -18.86 -13.18 6.29
N PHE A 48 -18.34 -14.40 6.12
CA PHE A 48 -17.37 -15.02 7.01
C PHE A 48 -15.94 -14.54 6.72
N GLU A 49 -15.33 -13.85 7.68
CA GLU A 49 -13.93 -13.41 7.56
C GLU A 49 -12.96 -14.58 7.39
N SER A 50 -13.21 -15.72 8.02
CA SER A 50 -12.35 -16.90 7.94
C SER A 50 -12.26 -17.47 6.52
N VAL A 51 -13.34 -17.36 5.74
CA VAL A 51 -13.37 -17.71 4.32
C VAL A 51 -12.49 -16.74 3.53
N ARG A 52 -12.69 -15.43 3.72
CA ARG A 52 -11.89 -14.39 3.05
C ARG A 52 -10.39 -14.50 3.37
N VAL A 53 -10.04 -14.69 4.66
CA VAL A 53 -8.67 -14.95 5.13
C VAL A 53 -8.08 -16.19 4.44
N ALA A 54 -8.83 -17.30 4.38
CA ALA A 54 -8.34 -18.53 3.76
C ALA A 54 -8.02 -18.34 2.27
N ILE A 55 -8.87 -17.60 1.55
CA ILE A 55 -8.62 -17.23 0.15
C ILE A 55 -7.33 -16.40 0.05
N MET A 56 -7.20 -15.33 0.85
CA MET A 56 -6.02 -14.45 0.83
C MET A 56 -4.71 -15.16 1.14
N VAL A 57 -4.70 -16.10 2.10
CA VAL A 57 -3.49 -16.88 2.41
C VAL A 57 -3.09 -17.77 1.23
N LEU A 58 -4.07 -18.37 0.54
CA LEU A 58 -3.84 -19.28 -0.58
C LEU A 58 -3.46 -18.56 -1.88
N MET A 59 -3.75 -17.25 -2.00
CA MET A 59 -3.31 -16.42 -3.15
C MET A 59 -1.80 -16.49 -3.39
N ASN A 60 -0.98 -16.60 -2.34
CA ASN A 60 0.45 -16.81 -2.50
C ASN A 60 0.77 -18.01 -3.40
N GLY A 61 0.08 -19.15 -3.20
CA GLY A 61 0.28 -20.34 -4.01
C GLY A 61 -0.15 -20.15 -5.46
N PHE A 62 -1.26 -19.44 -5.68
CA PHE A 62 -1.78 -19.18 -7.02
C PHE A 62 -0.85 -18.28 -7.82
N TYR A 63 -0.41 -17.14 -7.28
CA TYR A 63 0.51 -16.26 -7.99
C TYR A 63 1.86 -16.92 -8.23
N LEU A 64 2.38 -17.72 -7.29
CA LEU A 64 3.64 -18.44 -7.47
C LEU A 64 3.56 -19.49 -8.59
N LYS A 65 2.42 -20.17 -8.75
CA LYS A 65 2.29 -21.28 -9.70
C LYS A 65 1.72 -20.85 -11.06
N TYR A 66 0.75 -19.95 -11.05
CA TYR A 66 -0.03 -19.53 -12.21
C TYR A 66 -0.24 -18.00 -12.25
N PRO A 67 0.83 -17.17 -12.27
CA PRO A 67 0.73 -15.72 -12.14
C PRO A 67 -0.17 -15.07 -13.20
N LEU A 68 -0.12 -15.56 -14.44
CA LEU A 68 -0.89 -15.00 -15.56
C LEU A 68 -2.41 -15.17 -15.38
N ALA A 69 -2.86 -16.28 -14.78
CA ALA A 69 -4.28 -16.54 -14.55
C ALA A 69 -4.90 -15.59 -13.51
N PHE A 70 -4.07 -14.98 -12.66
CA PHE A 70 -4.48 -14.10 -11.56
C PHE A 70 -4.13 -12.63 -11.79
N ALA A 71 -3.44 -12.28 -12.87
CA ALA A 71 -3.01 -10.91 -13.17
C ALA A 71 -4.18 -9.91 -13.20
N ALA A 72 -5.32 -10.31 -13.76
CA ALA A 72 -6.53 -9.48 -13.87
C ALA A 72 -7.21 -9.15 -12.53
N TYR A 73 -6.85 -9.87 -11.45
CA TYR A 73 -7.46 -9.71 -10.14
C TYR A 73 -6.54 -9.00 -9.14
N SER A 74 -5.45 -8.39 -9.61
CA SER A 74 -4.49 -7.69 -8.75
C SER A 74 -5.19 -6.62 -7.90
N ASP A 75 -6.07 -5.82 -8.52
CA ASP A 75 -6.85 -4.79 -7.81
C ASP A 75 -7.71 -5.35 -6.69
N ASP A 76 -8.28 -6.55 -6.89
CA ASP A 76 -9.10 -7.21 -5.88
C ASP A 76 -8.27 -7.71 -4.70
N VAL A 77 -7.05 -8.18 -4.97
CA VAL A 77 -6.08 -8.57 -3.94
C VAL A 77 -5.66 -7.35 -3.10
N TYR A 78 -5.27 -6.24 -3.73
CA TYR A 78 -4.92 -5.01 -3.01
C TYR A 78 -6.13 -4.40 -2.29
N GLY A 79 -7.33 -4.50 -2.86
CA GLY A 79 -8.57 -4.06 -2.22
C GLY A 79 -8.82 -4.70 -0.85
N CYS A 80 -8.27 -5.89 -0.59
CA CYS A 80 -8.38 -6.56 0.70
C CYS A 80 -7.60 -5.87 1.83
N LEU A 81 -6.69 -4.94 1.53
CA LEU A 81 -6.07 -4.06 2.55
C LEU A 81 -7.10 -3.12 3.21
N ARG A 82 -8.25 -2.93 2.55
CA ARG A 82 -9.39 -2.14 3.00
C ARG A 82 -10.56 -3.01 3.48
N ASP A 83 -10.35 -4.31 3.71
CA ASP A 83 -11.42 -5.19 4.18
C ASP A 83 -11.95 -4.74 5.54
N ARG A 84 -13.23 -4.98 5.79
CA ARG A 84 -13.91 -4.66 7.06
C ARG A 84 -13.37 -5.43 8.29
N SER A 85 -12.61 -6.50 8.08
CA SER A 85 -12.00 -7.31 9.14
C SER A 85 -10.48 -7.13 9.16
N ASP A 86 -9.94 -6.74 10.30
CA ASP A 86 -8.49 -6.63 10.49
C ASP A 86 -7.74 -7.95 10.24
N ASN A 87 -8.39 -9.11 10.48
CA ASN A 87 -7.81 -10.42 10.17
C ASN A 87 -7.61 -10.60 8.66
N VAL A 88 -8.56 -10.13 7.84
CA VAL A 88 -8.45 -10.18 6.38
C VAL A 88 -7.40 -9.18 5.90
N ARG A 89 -7.37 -7.96 6.46
CA ARG A 89 -6.36 -6.95 6.16
C ARG A 89 -4.95 -7.46 6.47
N LEU A 90 -4.76 -8.13 7.61
CA LEU A 90 -3.50 -8.75 8.01
C LEU A 90 -3.08 -9.86 7.05
N ALA A 91 -4.02 -10.73 6.65
CA ALA A 91 -3.75 -11.77 5.66
C ALA A 91 -3.37 -11.16 4.30
N ALA A 92 -4.07 -10.11 3.88
CA ALA A 92 -3.80 -9.39 2.64
C ALA A 92 -2.41 -8.76 2.65
N LEU A 93 -2.07 -8.00 3.69
CA LEU A 93 -0.77 -7.35 3.82
C LEU A 93 0.37 -8.38 3.82
N LYS A 94 0.25 -9.48 4.58
CA LYS A 94 1.25 -10.56 4.57
C LYS A 94 1.43 -11.16 3.18
N THR A 95 0.33 -11.46 2.49
CA THR A 95 0.35 -12.03 1.15
C THR A 95 0.97 -11.08 0.14
N ILE A 96 0.49 -9.84 0.06
CA ILE A 96 0.98 -8.84 -0.89
C ILE A 96 2.46 -8.55 -0.66
N SER A 97 2.88 -8.34 0.60
CA SER A 97 4.30 -8.13 0.92
C SER A 97 5.16 -9.29 0.42
N ASN A 98 4.74 -10.54 0.64
CA ASN A 98 5.47 -11.71 0.15
C ASN A 98 5.51 -11.80 -1.38
N LEU A 99 4.42 -11.45 -2.07
CA LEU A 99 4.36 -11.45 -3.54
C LEU A 99 5.29 -10.40 -4.15
N ILE A 100 5.29 -9.18 -3.61
CA ILE A 100 6.18 -8.09 -4.07
C ILE A 100 7.64 -8.44 -3.79
N LEU A 101 7.95 -8.91 -2.57
CA LEU A 101 9.33 -9.26 -2.19
C LEU A 101 9.90 -10.47 -2.97
N LYS A 102 9.03 -11.25 -3.62
CA LYS A 102 9.39 -12.34 -4.54
C LYS A 102 9.29 -11.97 -6.02
N GLU A 103 9.06 -10.69 -6.32
CA GLU A 103 8.95 -10.16 -7.69
C GLU A 103 7.81 -10.79 -8.52
N MET A 104 6.80 -11.37 -7.84
CA MET A 104 5.65 -12.01 -8.50
C MET A 104 4.59 -10.99 -8.92
N VAL A 105 4.50 -9.88 -8.20
CA VAL A 105 3.57 -8.77 -8.45
C VAL A 105 4.36 -7.48 -8.44
N LYS A 106 4.14 -6.63 -9.43
CA LYS A 106 4.78 -5.30 -9.48
C LYS A 106 4.08 -4.34 -8.52
N PRO A 107 4.83 -3.48 -7.83
CA PRO A 107 4.28 -2.54 -6.85
C PRO A 107 3.56 -1.30 -7.42
N ASN A 108 3.43 -1.18 -8.75
CA ASN A 108 2.98 0.06 -9.42
C ASN A 108 1.58 0.50 -8.95
N GLY A 109 1.39 1.76 -8.53
CA GLY A 109 0.11 2.35 -8.10
C GLY A 109 -0.31 1.95 -6.68
N GLN A 110 -0.25 0.66 -6.40
CA GLN A 110 -1.00 0.03 -5.31
C GLN A 110 -0.20 -0.10 -4.01
N ILE A 111 1.10 0.16 -4.06
CA ILE A 111 1.94 0.15 -2.85
C ILE A 111 1.58 1.28 -1.87
N SER A 112 0.91 2.34 -2.34
CA SER A 112 0.30 3.37 -1.51
C SER A 112 -0.69 2.78 -0.50
N GLU A 113 -1.41 1.71 -0.85
CA GLU A 113 -2.29 0.97 0.08
C GLU A 113 -1.55 0.39 1.28
N ILE A 114 -0.30 -0.06 1.06
CA ILE A 114 0.56 -0.53 2.14
C ILE A 114 1.11 0.65 2.94
N ALA A 115 1.40 1.77 2.29
CA ALA A 115 1.85 2.99 2.97
C ALA A 115 0.79 3.54 3.95
N PHE A 116 -0.49 3.52 3.58
CA PHE A 116 -1.59 3.85 4.50
C PHE A 116 -1.59 2.97 5.77
N CYS A 117 -1.11 1.73 5.68
CA CYS A 117 -1.06 0.83 6.82
C CYS A 117 0.08 1.16 7.81
N ILE A 118 1.03 2.06 7.48
CA ILE A 118 2.13 2.44 8.40
C ILE A 118 1.59 3.07 9.69
N ILE A 119 0.54 3.88 9.57
CA ILE A 119 -0.12 4.59 10.67
C ILE A 119 -1.41 3.88 11.13
N ASP A 120 -1.57 2.61 10.80
CA ASP A 120 -2.81 1.90 11.09
C ASP A 120 -3.07 1.81 12.61
N LYS A 121 -4.33 2.00 13.01
CA LYS A 121 -4.76 1.87 14.41
C LYS A 121 -4.51 0.46 14.96
N HIS A 122 -4.58 -0.55 14.10
CA HIS A 122 -4.24 -1.92 14.46
C HIS A 122 -2.72 -2.11 14.42
N THR A 123 -2.10 -2.19 15.60
CA THR A 123 -0.64 -2.21 15.78
C THR A 123 0.10 -3.26 14.95
N GLN A 124 -0.48 -4.45 14.74
CA GLN A 124 0.14 -5.48 13.90
C GLN A 124 0.17 -5.11 12.41
N LEU A 125 -0.81 -4.36 11.91
CA LEU A 125 -0.81 -3.88 10.53
C LEU A 125 0.31 -2.84 10.35
N ALA A 126 0.39 -1.87 11.26
CA ALA A 126 1.47 -0.88 11.31
C ALA A 126 2.86 -1.53 11.37
N THR A 127 3.05 -2.53 12.23
CA THR A 127 4.31 -3.26 12.36
C THR A 127 4.68 -4.01 11.08
N LEU A 128 3.70 -4.62 10.42
CA LEU A 128 3.95 -5.37 9.20
C LEU A 128 4.22 -4.45 8.00
N ALA A 129 3.51 -3.33 7.89
CA ALA A 129 3.72 -2.34 6.83
C ALA A 129 5.11 -1.70 6.94
N THR A 130 5.50 -1.27 8.14
CA THR A 130 6.84 -0.73 8.40
C THR A 130 7.93 -1.77 8.13
N SER A 131 7.74 -3.02 8.54
CA SER A 131 8.67 -4.12 8.23
C SER A 131 8.81 -4.35 6.72
N PHE A 132 7.70 -4.31 5.98
CA PHE A 132 7.70 -4.47 4.53
C PHE A 132 8.56 -3.41 3.82
N PHE A 133 8.35 -2.13 4.12
CA PHE A 133 9.14 -1.06 3.51
C PHE A 133 10.61 -1.10 3.94
N SER A 134 10.89 -1.50 5.19
CA SER A 134 12.26 -1.72 5.66
C SER A 134 12.98 -2.81 4.87
N GLU A 135 12.29 -3.91 4.54
CA GLU A 135 12.83 -4.98 3.70
C GLU A 135 12.93 -4.56 2.23
N LEU A 136 11.96 -3.81 1.73
CA LEU A 136 11.97 -3.29 0.36
C LEU A 136 13.14 -2.32 0.12
N ALA A 137 13.44 -1.46 1.09
CA ALA A 137 14.58 -0.55 1.05
C ALA A 137 15.94 -1.28 0.95
N LYS A 138 16.04 -2.50 1.47
CA LYS A 138 17.26 -3.32 1.34
C LYS A 138 17.41 -3.92 -0.06
N ARG A 139 16.33 -4.04 -0.83
CA ARG A 139 16.36 -4.59 -2.19
C ARG A 139 16.96 -3.57 -3.15
N GLN A 140 17.80 -4.06 -4.06
CA GLN A 140 18.44 -3.24 -5.10
C GLN A 140 19.07 -1.96 -4.54
N HIS A 141 19.68 -2.04 -3.35
CA HIS A 141 20.27 -0.89 -2.66
C HIS A 141 19.34 0.33 -2.52
N GLY A 142 18.02 0.10 -2.39
CA GLY A 142 17.02 1.16 -2.24
C GLY A 142 16.39 1.65 -3.54
N GLU A 143 16.90 1.25 -4.71
CA GLU A 143 16.39 1.67 -6.03
C GLU A 143 14.91 1.29 -6.23
N THR A 144 14.50 0.10 -5.76
CA THR A 144 13.11 -0.34 -5.88
C THR A 144 12.16 0.59 -5.13
N LEU A 145 12.51 0.95 -3.89
CA LEU A 145 11.74 1.89 -3.10
C LEU A 145 11.75 3.27 -3.78
N PHE A 146 12.90 3.71 -4.28
CA PHE A 146 13.00 4.98 -4.98
C PHE A 146 12.06 5.10 -6.19
N ASN A 147 12.00 4.08 -7.04
CA ASN A 147 11.18 4.10 -8.24
C ASN A 147 9.67 4.17 -7.99
N ILE A 148 9.20 3.68 -6.83
CA ILE A 148 7.76 3.65 -6.49
C ILE A 148 7.33 4.87 -5.68
N LEU A 149 8.27 5.61 -5.11
CA LEU A 149 7.97 6.68 -4.17
C LEU A 149 7.20 7.83 -4.82
N PRO A 150 7.58 8.37 -5.99
CA PRO A 150 6.81 9.41 -6.66
C PRO A 150 5.31 9.10 -6.81
N ASP A 151 5.02 7.88 -7.25
CA ASP A 151 3.67 7.38 -7.42
C ASP A 151 2.97 7.13 -6.06
N THR A 152 3.71 6.62 -5.08
CA THR A 152 3.22 6.47 -3.69
C THR A 152 2.79 7.83 -3.12
N PHE A 153 3.64 8.86 -3.20
CA PHE A 153 3.30 10.21 -2.74
C PHE A 153 2.12 10.80 -3.49
N SER A 154 2.10 10.66 -4.81
CA SER A 154 0.99 11.16 -5.63
C SER A 154 -0.34 10.53 -5.24
N ASN A 155 -0.34 9.25 -4.87
CA ASN A 155 -1.53 8.54 -4.42
C ASN A 155 -1.91 8.83 -2.95
N LEU A 156 -0.93 9.16 -2.10
CA LEU A 156 -1.16 9.58 -0.71
C LEU A 156 -1.76 11.00 -0.60
N VAL A 157 -1.41 11.90 -1.54
CA VAL A 157 -1.91 13.30 -1.56
C VAL A 157 -3.03 13.49 -2.59
N GLY A 158 -3.26 12.51 -3.45
CA GLY A 158 -4.12 12.64 -4.61
C GLY A 158 -5.56 13.04 -4.29
N VAL A 159 -6.08 13.97 -5.10
CA VAL A 159 -7.46 14.51 -5.07
C VAL A 159 -8.55 13.41 -5.25
N LYS A 160 -8.17 12.20 -5.64
CA LYS A 160 -9.07 11.04 -5.86
C LYS A 160 -9.27 10.15 -4.63
N LEU A 161 -8.71 10.50 -3.47
CA LEU A 161 -9.00 9.78 -2.24
C LEU A 161 -10.39 10.17 -1.74
N ASP A 162 -11.20 9.17 -1.40
CA ASP A 162 -12.44 9.38 -0.64
C ASP A 162 -12.13 10.21 0.60
N GLU A 163 -13.04 11.10 1.04
CA GLU A 163 -12.82 11.98 2.20
C GLU A 163 -12.34 11.23 3.46
N GLN A 164 -12.76 9.97 3.63
CA GLN A 164 -12.36 9.10 4.73
C GLN A 164 -10.91 8.60 4.67
N ARG A 165 -10.27 8.73 3.51
CA ARG A 165 -8.91 8.25 3.22
C ARG A 165 -7.89 9.37 3.10
N GLN A 166 -8.34 10.62 3.11
CA GLN A 166 -7.44 11.76 3.15
C GLN A 166 -6.71 11.71 4.48
N LEU A 167 -5.38 11.59 4.41
CA LEU A 167 -4.55 11.70 5.59
C LEU A 167 -4.65 13.13 6.11
N ASN A 168 -4.84 13.26 7.43
CA ASN A 168 -4.55 14.54 8.03
C ASN A 168 -3.05 14.82 7.91
N GLU A 169 -2.70 16.07 8.20
CA GLU A 169 -1.35 16.58 8.12
C GLU A 169 -0.32 15.77 8.94
N GLU A 170 -0.67 15.38 10.16
CA GLU A 170 0.21 14.65 11.08
C GLU A 170 0.45 13.21 10.59
N ASP A 171 -0.61 12.57 10.11
CA ASP A 171 -0.61 11.22 9.56
C ASP A 171 0.20 11.15 8.26
N PHE A 172 -0.02 12.11 7.36
CA PHE A 172 0.77 12.26 6.14
C PHE A 172 2.24 12.44 6.46
N LYS A 173 2.55 13.37 7.38
CA LYS A 173 3.92 13.61 7.83
C LYS A 173 4.56 12.33 8.38
N SER A 174 3.85 11.57 9.21
CA SER A 174 4.37 10.34 9.83
C SER A 174 4.71 9.27 8.79
N VAL A 175 3.86 9.08 7.77
CA VAL A 175 4.12 8.15 6.66
C VAL A 175 5.34 8.59 5.86
N ILE A 176 5.43 9.89 5.55
CA ILE A 176 6.50 10.48 4.76
C ILE A 176 7.84 10.39 5.51
N ASP A 177 7.89 10.80 6.77
CA ASP A 177 9.08 10.74 7.62
C ASP A 177 9.64 9.31 7.67
N PHE A 178 8.75 8.32 7.78
CA PHE A 178 9.14 6.92 7.77
C PHE A 178 9.73 6.48 6.42
N LEU A 179 9.05 6.77 5.30
CA LEU A 179 9.50 6.36 3.97
C LEU A 179 10.82 7.05 3.58
N PHE A 180 10.97 8.32 3.93
CA PHE A 180 12.14 9.12 3.59
C PHE A 180 13.41 8.65 4.27
N LYS A 181 13.31 8.07 5.48
CA LYS A 181 14.45 7.47 6.20
C LYS A 181 15.33 6.57 5.32
N TYR A 182 14.76 5.95 4.29
CA TYR A 182 15.44 5.00 3.41
C TYR A 182 16.04 5.59 2.12
N ILE A 183 15.86 6.89 1.85
CA ILE A 183 16.16 7.49 0.53
C ILE A 183 17.38 8.42 0.56
N PHE A 184 17.78 8.90 1.74
CA PHE A 184 18.68 10.05 1.92
C PHE A 184 20.11 9.92 1.35
N ASP A 185 20.45 8.86 0.62
CA ASP A 185 21.76 8.68 -0.02
C ASP A 185 21.78 8.89 -1.55
N ASP A 186 20.64 9.00 -2.27
CA ASP A 186 20.62 9.30 -3.73
C ASP A 186 20.28 10.77 -4.03
N PRO A 187 21.22 11.56 -4.61
CA PRO A 187 20.98 12.97 -4.98
C PRO A 187 19.87 13.20 -6.00
N ARG A 188 19.65 12.30 -6.97
CA ARG A 188 18.55 12.42 -7.95
C ARG A 188 17.21 12.23 -7.25
N ALA A 189 17.18 11.27 -6.33
CA ALA A 189 15.99 11.00 -5.55
C ALA A 189 15.54 12.18 -4.70
N CYS A 190 16.50 12.83 -4.05
CA CYS A 190 16.25 14.04 -3.31
C CYS A 190 15.64 15.15 -4.19
N ARG A 191 16.11 15.32 -5.44
CA ARG A 191 15.55 16.31 -6.38
C ARG A 191 14.11 16.02 -6.77
N ASP A 192 13.83 14.80 -7.21
CA ASP A 192 12.48 14.40 -7.66
C ASP A 192 11.46 14.50 -6.52
N LEU A 193 11.86 14.08 -5.32
CA LEU A 193 11.03 14.18 -4.12
C LEU A 193 10.78 15.62 -3.71
N ALA A 194 11.82 16.46 -3.72
CA ALA A 194 11.67 17.88 -3.41
C ALA A 194 10.69 18.54 -4.39
N TYR A 195 10.80 18.24 -5.69
CA TYR A 195 9.89 18.75 -6.71
C TYR A 195 8.44 18.31 -6.47
N ILE A 196 8.21 17.04 -6.16
CA ILE A 196 6.86 16.53 -5.86
C ILE A 196 6.30 17.20 -4.61
N MET A 197 7.10 17.29 -3.55
CA MET A 197 6.73 18.02 -2.34
C MET A 197 6.36 19.46 -2.67
N SER A 198 7.07 20.13 -3.57
CA SER A 198 6.75 21.48 -4.07
C SER A 198 5.34 21.62 -4.67
N LYS A 199 4.70 20.53 -5.09
CA LYS A 199 3.35 20.54 -5.67
C LYS A 199 2.25 20.26 -4.64
N LEU A 200 2.61 19.92 -3.41
CA LEU A 200 1.65 19.63 -2.35
C LEU A 200 1.19 20.93 -1.65
N THR A 201 0.01 20.89 -1.05
CA THR A 201 -0.48 21.96 -0.18
C THR A 201 -0.07 21.67 1.26
N PHE A 202 0.71 22.58 1.85
CA PHE A 202 1.17 22.48 3.25
C PHE A 202 0.36 23.42 4.14
N ASN A 203 0.02 22.95 5.33
CA ASN A 203 -0.51 23.70 6.46
C ASN A 203 0.59 23.97 7.51
N GLU A 204 0.24 24.74 8.55
CA GLU A 204 1.21 25.28 9.51
C GLU A 204 2.00 24.18 10.26
N GLN A 205 1.37 23.04 10.52
CA GLN A 205 1.94 21.96 11.34
C GLN A 205 2.93 21.08 10.55
N SER A 206 2.71 20.93 9.24
CA SER A 206 3.50 20.23 8.24
C SER A 206 4.82 20.95 8.11
N LEU A 207 4.74 22.29 8.03
CA LEU A 207 5.89 23.16 7.88
C LEU A 207 6.72 23.17 9.15
N LYS A 208 6.06 23.27 10.33
CA LYS A 208 6.74 23.08 11.61
C LYS A 208 7.42 21.73 11.69
N GLY A 209 6.76 20.69 11.18
CA GLY A 209 7.30 19.34 11.08
C GLY A 209 8.52 19.25 10.17
N LEU A 210 8.43 19.82 8.97
CA LEU A 210 9.51 19.87 7.98
C LEU A 210 10.73 20.59 8.58
N LEU A 211 10.52 21.78 9.16
CA LEU A 211 11.57 22.55 9.84
C LEU A 211 12.18 21.82 11.03
N HIS A 212 11.38 21.06 11.80
CA HIS A 212 11.88 20.29 12.94
C HIS A 212 12.88 19.20 12.52
N HIS A 213 12.74 18.67 11.30
CA HIS A 213 13.62 17.65 10.74
C HIS A 213 14.67 18.22 9.79
N TYR A 214 14.95 19.54 9.87
CA TYR A 214 15.95 20.21 9.04
C TYR A 214 17.30 19.48 9.01
N ASP A 215 17.75 18.97 10.16
CA ASP A 215 19.03 18.26 10.25
C ASP A 215 19.08 16.96 9.42
N ASN A 216 17.94 16.38 9.04
CA ASN A 216 17.87 15.16 8.23
C ASN A 216 18.08 15.42 6.73
N TYR A 217 17.90 16.66 6.27
CA TYR A 217 17.96 17.00 4.84
C TYR A 217 18.76 18.28 4.51
N ARG A 218 19.32 18.96 5.52
CA ARG A 218 20.12 20.20 5.37
C ARG A 218 21.29 20.05 4.40
N ASP A 219 21.92 18.88 4.36
CA ASP A 219 23.03 18.55 3.48
C ASP A 219 22.57 18.36 2.02
N LYS A 220 21.27 18.22 1.78
CA LYS A 220 20.69 18.10 0.44
C LYS A 220 20.26 19.44 -0.15
N LEU A 221 20.06 20.47 0.68
CA LEU A 221 19.70 21.83 0.23
C LEU A 221 20.82 22.55 -0.53
N PHE A 222 22.04 21.98 -0.58
CA PHE A 222 23.11 22.48 -1.43
C PHE A 222 22.84 22.22 -2.92
N ASP A 223 21.97 21.27 -3.24
CA ASP A 223 21.50 21.05 -4.60
C ASP A 223 20.48 22.13 -4.98
N ASN A 224 20.73 22.83 -6.09
CA ASN A 224 19.93 23.98 -6.50
C ASN A 224 18.48 23.60 -6.82
N ASP A 225 18.22 22.43 -7.40
CA ASP A 225 16.87 22.01 -7.77
C ASP A 225 16.05 21.62 -6.53
N VAL A 226 16.70 20.97 -5.54
CA VAL A 226 16.11 20.72 -4.22
C VAL A 226 15.77 22.05 -3.55
N TYR A 227 16.71 23.00 -3.55
CA TYR A 227 16.53 24.30 -2.94
C TYR A 227 15.36 25.09 -3.57
N GLN A 228 15.27 25.15 -4.90
CA GLN A 228 14.16 25.80 -5.60
C GLN A 228 12.80 25.16 -5.29
N SER A 229 12.77 23.85 -5.15
CA SER A 229 11.55 23.14 -4.77
C SER A 229 11.12 23.49 -3.34
N PHE A 230 12.07 23.58 -2.40
CA PHE A 230 11.79 24.05 -1.03
C PHE A 230 11.32 25.51 -0.97
N LEU A 231 11.86 26.40 -1.82
CA LEU A 231 11.33 27.76 -1.94
C LEU A 231 9.86 27.76 -2.40
N THR A 232 9.54 26.92 -3.37
CA THR A 232 8.16 26.75 -3.86
C THR A 232 7.23 26.22 -2.75
N ILE A 233 7.71 25.29 -1.92
CA ILE A 233 6.97 24.83 -0.73
C ILE A 233 6.67 25.99 0.22
N LEU A 234 7.68 26.82 0.52
CA LEU A 234 7.54 27.97 1.42
C LEU A 234 6.59 29.03 0.86
N ASP A 235 6.61 29.27 -0.45
CA ASP A 235 5.73 30.25 -1.09
C ASP A 235 4.28 29.76 -1.16
N ASN A 236 4.05 28.48 -1.47
CA ASN A 236 2.73 27.85 -1.40
C ASN A 236 2.16 27.86 0.02
N ALA A 237 3.00 27.59 1.01
CA ALA A 237 2.66 27.67 2.42
C ALA A 237 2.25 29.07 2.87
N LYS A 238 2.99 30.11 2.49
CA LYS A 238 2.67 31.51 2.81
C LYS A 238 1.34 31.93 2.19
N MET A 239 1.08 31.53 0.95
CA MET A 239 -0.19 31.82 0.27
C MET A 239 -1.38 31.20 1.02
N ASN A 240 -1.23 29.98 1.52
CA ASN A 240 -2.28 29.28 2.28
C ASN A 240 -2.46 29.81 3.72
N LEU A 241 -1.39 30.22 4.40
CA LEU A 241 -1.45 30.80 5.74
C LEU A 241 -1.95 32.26 5.74
N GLY A 242 -1.73 32.99 4.64
CA GLY A 242 -2.28 34.32 4.39
C GLY A 242 -3.74 34.31 3.93
N ALA A 243 -4.23 33.18 3.43
CA ALA A 243 -5.63 32.96 3.06
C ALA A 243 -6.46 32.46 4.28
N LYS A 244 -6.44 33.22 5.38
CA LYS A 244 -7.49 33.12 6.41
C LYS A 244 -8.60 34.12 6.07
N PRO A 245 -9.89 33.73 5.96
CA PRO A 245 -10.95 34.61 6.42
C PRO A 245 -10.88 34.79 7.95
#